data_AF-A0A834VMW1-F1
#
_entry.id   AF-A0A834VMW1-F1
#
_cell.length_a   1.000
_cell.length_b   1.000
_cell.length_c   1.000
_cell.angle_alpha   90.00
_cell.angle_beta   90.00
_cell.angle_gamma   90.00
#
_symmetry.space_group_name_H-M   'P 1'
#
loop_
_entity.id
_entity.type
_entity.pdbx_description
1 polymer ?
#
loop_
_entity_poly.entity_id
_entity_poly.type
_entity_poly.pdbx_seq_one_letter_code
_entity_poly.pdbx_strand_id
1 'polypeptide(L)'
;MWKEMGHKMLYTSEVYNEDSPYWIDLPWEKELPDNEKEGLLMLPYNYDCNDGKFHMLPGFVSSAGAVYEQYLKDTFDCLYREGGKMMTIPLHSRIAGKPGRSESLRNFMKYISQKEGVWVASRRDIAHHYRNTFPYRPGSKTGGS
;
A
#
# COMPACT_ATOMS: atom_id res chain seq x y z
N MET A 1 -14.25 11.84 -16.80
CA MET A 1 -14.52 12.34 -15.43
C MET A 1 -13.33 13.03 -14.75
N TRP A 2 -12.26 12.37 -14.27
CA TRP A 2 -11.16 13.07 -13.55
C TRP A 2 -10.37 14.06 -14.44
N LYS A 3 -9.97 13.64 -15.66
CA LYS A 3 -9.29 14.53 -16.62
C LYS A 3 -10.18 15.72 -17.05
N GLU A 4 -11.49 15.50 -17.19
CA GLU A 4 -12.48 16.56 -17.49
C GLU A 4 -12.61 17.60 -16.37
N MET A 5 -12.34 17.21 -15.12
CA MET A 5 -12.32 18.11 -13.96
C MET A 5 -10.96 18.81 -13.77
N GLY A 6 -10.02 18.67 -14.71
CA GLY A 6 -8.68 19.26 -14.62
C GLY A 6 -7.78 18.59 -13.57
N HIS A 7 -8.13 17.40 -13.09
CA HIS A 7 -7.36 16.66 -12.09
C HIS A 7 -6.66 15.45 -12.72
N LYS A 8 -5.40 15.23 -12.30
CA LYS A 8 -4.65 14.02 -12.64
C LYS A 8 -4.75 13.02 -11.50
N MET A 9 -5.03 11.75 -11.83
CA MET A 9 -5.04 10.68 -10.85
C MET A 9 -3.60 10.35 -10.42
N LEU A 10 -3.30 10.55 -9.14
CA LEU A 10 -1.93 10.38 -8.63
C LEU A 10 -1.52 8.90 -8.58
N TYR A 11 -2.42 8.02 -8.14
CA TYR A 11 -2.24 6.57 -8.09
C TYR A 11 -3.62 5.89 -7.94
N THR A 12 -3.67 4.57 -8.12
CA THR A 12 -4.78 3.71 -7.67
C THR A 12 -4.26 2.61 -6.76
N SER A 13 -5.09 2.14 -5.84
CA SER A 13 -4.78 1.02 -4.93
C SER A 13 -5.69 -0.20 -5.14
N GLU A 14 -6.45 -0.23 -6.24
CA GLU A 14 -7.34 -1.35 -6.60
C GLU A 14 -6.57 -2.54 -7.20
N VAL A 15 -5.46 -2.92 -6.55
CA VAL A 15 -4.60 -4.05 -6.93
C VAL A 15 -3.99 -4.68 -5.68
N TYR A 16 -3.72 -5.99 -5.73
CA TYR A 16 -3.40 -6.81 -4.56
C TYR A 16 -2.29 -7.83 -4.87
N ASN A 17 -1.39 -7.49 -5.80
CA ASN A 17 -0.54 -8.45 -6.53
C ASN A 17 0.96 -8.18 -6.43
N GLU A 18 1.40 -7.19 -5.65
CA GLU A 18 2.80 -6.77 -5.54
C GLU A 18 3.08 -6.11 -4.18
N ASP A 19 4.35 -6.10 -3.77
CA ASP A 19 4.83 -5.47 -2.53
C ASP A 19 5.52 -4.12 -2.78
N SER A 20 5.46 -3.60 -4.01
CA SER A 20 6.06 -2.32 -4.39
C SER A 20 5.18 -1.60 -5.42
N PRO A 21 5.16 -0.26 -5.44
CA PRO A 21 4.46 0.47 -6.49
C PRO A 21 5.03 0.15 -7.87
N TYR A 22 4.19 0.27 -8.89
CA TYR A 22 4.59 0.04 -10.28
C TYR A 22 3.70 0.79 -11.26
N TRP A 23 4.22 1.05 -12.45
CA TRP A 23 3.50 1.70 -13.53
C TRP A 23 2.76 0.70 -14.41
N ILE A 24 1.61 1.15 -14.94
CA ILE A 24 0.95 0.50 -16.07
C ILE A 24 0.74 1.51 -17.20
N ASP A 25 0.80 1.00 -18.43
CA ASP A 25 0.33 1.74 -19.60
C ASP A 25 -1.19 1.79 -19.61
N LEU A 26 -1.74 2.94 -19.97
CA LEU A 26 -3.17 3.12 -20.08
C LEU A 26 -3.63 2.70 -21.49
N PRO A 27 -4.61 1.78 -21.63
CA PRO A 27 -5.01 1.26 -22.95
C PRO A 27 -5.44 2.33 -23.96
N TRP A 28 -6.04 3.42 -23.49
CA TRP A 28 -6.47 4.55 -24.33
C TRP A 28 -5.34 5.52 -24.70
N GLU A 29 -4.15 5.38 -24.11
CA GLU A 29 -2.97 6.19 -24.46
C GLU A 29 -2.10 5.50 -25.52
N LYS A 30 -2.51 4.32 -26.01
CA LYS A 30 -1.72 3.48 -26.94
C LYS A 30 -1.29 4.22 -28.21
N GLU A 31 -2.19 5.00 -28.79
CA GLU A 31 -1.98 5.74 -30.03
C GLU A 31 -1.33 7.12 -29.81
N LEU A 32 -1.11 7.53 -28.55
CA LEU A 32 -0.43 8.79 -28.24
C LEU A 32 1.08 8.67 -28.48
N PRO A 33 1.75 9.76 -28.86
CA PRO A 33 3.20 9.87 -28.77
C PRO A 33 3.70 9.54 -27.35
N ASP A 34 4.86 8.89 -27.23
CA ASP A 34 5.40 8.45 -25.94
C ASP A 34 5.59 9.58 -24.93
N ASN A 35 5.90 10.80 -25.39
CA ASN A 35 6.05 11.99 -24.56
C ASN A 35 4.71 12.58 -24.07
N GLU A 36 3.59 12.10 -24.58
CA GLU A 36 2.23 12.50 -24.17
C GLU A 36 1.55 11.43 -23.29
N LYS A 37 2.13 10.23 -23.19
CA LYS A 37 1.63 9.16 -22.31
C LYS A 37 1.94 9.50 -20.85
N GLU A 38 0.98 9.24 -19.97
CA GLU A 38 1.09 9.54 -18.54
C GLU A 38 1.14 8.27 -17.68
N GLY A 39 0.56 7.17 -18.18
CA GLY A 39 0.43 5.93 -17.45
C GLY A 39 -0.40 6.07 -16.17
N LEU A 40 -0.47 4.98 -15.39
CA LEU A 40 -1.07 5.01 -14.06
C LEU A 40 -0.16 4.31 -13.06
N LEU A 41 0.12 5.01 -11.95
CA LEU A 41 0.85 4.42 -10.84
C LEU A 41 -0.09 3.52 -10.03
N MET A 42 0.26 2.25 -9.96
CA MET A 42 -0.39 1.25 -9.13
C MET A 42 0.33 1.20 -7.79
N LEU A 43 -0.41 1.35 -6.69
CA LEU A 43 0.12 1.32 -5.34
C LEU A 43 -0.62 0.22 -4.57
N PRO A 44 -0.08 -1.01 -4.55
CA PRO A 44 -0.77 -2.19 -4.03
C PRO A 44 -1.39 -2.04 -2.65
N TYR A 45 -2.51 -2.72 -2.47
CA TYR A 45 -3.25 -2.88 -1.22
C TYR A 45 -3.28 -4.38 -0.86
N ASN A 46 -3.89 -4.73 0.28
CA ASN A 46 -3.95 -6.10 0.73
C ASN A 46 -5.22 -6.43 1.56
N TYR A 47 -5.58 -7.72 1.64
CA TYR A 47 -6.73 -8.19 2.41
C TYR A 47 -6.34 -8.96 3.67
N ASP A 48 -5.08 -9.33 3.81
CA ASP A 48 -4.52 -10.18 4.86
C ASP A 48 -4.12 -9.36 6.09
N CYS A 49 -3.36 -8.27 5.93
CA CYS A 49 -2.98 -7.33 7.00
C CYS A 49 -4.13 -6.38 7.41
N ASN A 50 -5.37 -6.74 7.06
CA ASN A 50 -6.56 -5.91 7.14
C ASN A 50 -7.40 -6.28 8.37
N ASP A 51 -7.76 -5.29 9.19
CA ASP A 51 -8.60 -5.53 10.38
C ASP A 51 -10.01 -6.07 10.02
N GLY A 52 -10.46 -5.96 8.77
CA GLY A 52 -11.66 -6.62 8.26
C GLY A 52 -11.71 -8.13 8.57
N LYS A 53 -10.55 -8.78 8.71
CA LYS A 53 -10.42 -10.19 9.11
C LYS A 53 -10.97 -10.50 10.50
N PHE A 54 -11.21 -9.52 11.37
CA PHE A 54 -11.96 -9.74 12.62
C PHE A 54 -13.43 -10.10 12.40
N HIS A 55 -13.97 -9.89 11.20
CA HIS A 55 -15.40 -10.07 10.89
C HIS A 55 -15.65 -10.94 9.64
N MET A 56 -14.62 -11.41 8.96
CA MET A 56 -14.73 -12.22 7.74
C MET A 56 -14.19 -13.62 7.98
N LEU A 57 -14.88 -14.67 7.55
CA LEU A 57 -14.34 -16.04 7.58
C LEU A 57 -13.28 -16.24 6.48
N PRO A 58 -12.20 -17.02 6.70
CA PRO A 58 -11.82 -17.68 7.96
C PRO A 58 -11.20 -16.74 9.01
N GLY A 59 -10.79 -15.53 8.62
CA GLY A 59 -10.48 -14.42 9.53
C GLY A 59 -9.40 -14.65 10.56
N PHE A 60 -9.31 -13.71 11.50
CA PHE A 60 -8.66 -13.99 12.78
C PHE A 60 -9.65 -14.82 13.59
N VAL A 61 -9.30 -16.10 13.82
CA VAL A 61 -10.13 -17.09 14.53
C VAL A 61 -10.44 -16.71 16.00
N SER A 62 -9.89 -15.58 16.47
CA SER A 62 -10.13 -14.99 17.77
C SER A 62 -10.49 -13.52 17.60
N SER A 63 -11.41 -13.04 18.44
CA SER A 63 -11.69 -11.61 18.60
C SER A 63 -10.54 -10.86 19.30
N ALA A 64 -9.59 -11.60 19.89
CA ALA A 64 -8.40 -11.05 20.52
C ALA A 64 -7.42 -10.50 19.46
N GLY A 65 -6.94 -9.29 19.68
CA GLY A 65 -6.03 -8.63 18.74
C GLY A 65 -4.63 -9.24 18.67
N ALA A 66 -4.25 -10.13 19.59
CA ALA A 66 -2.90 -10.71 19.64
C ALA A 66 -2.52 -11.47 18.35
N VAL A 67 -3.46 -12.19 17.73
CA VAL A 67 -3.21 -12.89 16.46
C VAL A 67 -2.95 -11.89 15.33
N TYR A 68 -3.72 -10.80 15.30
CA TYR A 68 -3.53 -9.71 14.35
C TYR A 68 -2.17 -9.01 14.56
N GLU A 69 -1.83 -8.70 15.81
CA GLU A 69 -0.54 -8.10 16.16
C GLU A 69 0.64 -8.96 15.68
N GLN A 70 0.58 -10.27 15.95
CA GLN A 70 1.63 -11.19 15.54
C GLN A 70 1.74 -11.28 14.01
N TYR A 71 0.60 -11.36 13.31
CA TYR A 71 0.58 -11.39 11.85
C TYR A 71 1.22 -10.13 11.25
N LEU A 72 0.91 -8.95 11.79
CA LEU A 72 1.54 -7.71 11.36
C LEU A 72 3.06 -7.72 11.58
N LYS A 73 3.54 -8.23 12.73
CA LYS A 73 4.98 -8.33 13.02
C LYS A 73 5.68 -9.30 12.07
N ASP A 74 5.09 -10.46 11.83
CA ASP A 74 5.67 -11.48 10.95
C ASP A 74 5.78 -10.99 9.50
N THR A 75 4.72 -10.34 9.00
CA THR A 75 4.72 -9.71 7.67
C THR A 75 5.76 -8.59 7.60
N PHE A 76 5.80 -7.70 8.61
CA PHE A 76 6.80 -6.63 8.67
C PHE A 76 8.23 -7.21 8.67
N ASP A 77 8.53 -8.18 9.51
CA ASP A 77 9.87 -8.75 9.64
C ASP A 77 10.32 -9.44 8.35
N CYS A 78 9.39 -10.04 7.59
CA CYS A 78 9.69 -10.59 6.27
C CYS A 78 10.09 -9.48 5.28
N LEU A 79 9.22 -8.48 5.10
CA LEU A 79 9.46 -7.37 4.18
C LEU A 79 10.69 -6.54 4.57
N TYR A 80 10.94 -6.39 5.88
CA TYR A 80 12.09 -5.68 6.42
C TYR A 80 13.40 -6.41 6.12
N ARG A 81 13.43 -7.75 6.18
CA ARG A 81 14.60 -8.55 5.77
C ARG A 81 14.88 -8.47 4.28
N GLU A 82 13.83 -8.39 3.45
CA GLU A 82 13.98 -8.26 1.99
C GLU A 82 14.42 -6.86 1.57
N GLY A 83 13.94 -5.83 2.26
CA GLY A 83 14.25 -4.43 1.99
C GLY A 83 13.55 -3.86 0.75
N GLY A 84 13.35 -2.54 0.72
CA GLY A 84 12.77 -1.84 -0.43
C GLY A 84 11.30 -2.19 -0.74
N LYS A 85 10.59 -2.82 0.20
CA LYS A 85 9.18 -3.20 0.07
C LYS A 85 8.25 -2.28 0.85
N MET A 86 6.99 -2.27 0.44
CA MET A 86 5.91 -1.54 1.11
C MET A 86 5.01 -2.52 1.87
N MET A 87 4.59 -2.13 3.07
CA MET A 87 3.53 -2.83 3.81
C MET A 87 2.30 -1.92 3.91
N THR A 88 1.12 -2.47 3.62
CA THR A 88 -0.16 -1.79 3.83
C THR A 88 -0.88 -2.37 5.04
N ILE A 89 -1.45 -1.51 5.89
CA ILE A 89 -2.26 -1.91 7.04
C ILE A 89 -3.61 -1.20 6.96
N PRO A 90 -4.63 -1.86 6.41
CA PRO A 90 -5.95 -1.27 6.34
C PRO A 90 -6.72 -1.39 7.66
N LEU A 91 -7.37 -0.29 8.01
CA LEU A 91 -8.06 -0.13 9.28
C LEU A 91 -9.45 0.45 9.06
N HIS A 92 -10.40 -0.01 9.86
CA HIS A 92 -11.76 0.51 9.88
C HIS A 92 -12.10 1.01 11.29
N SER A 93 -12.57 2.24 11.43
CA SER A 93 -12.86 2.86 12.74
C SER A 93 -13.81 2.03 13.60
N ARG A 94 -14.78 1.35 12.98
CA ARG A 94 -15.73 0.46 13.68
C ARG A 94 -15.12 -0.86 14.19
N ILE A 95 -13.94 -1.23 13.68
CA ILE A 95 -13.23 -2.48 13.97
C ILE A 95 -12.00 -2.20 14.85
N ALA A 96 -10.91 -1.65 14.32
CA ALA A 96 -9.69 -1.35 15.07
C ALA A 96 -9.90 -0.30 16.17
N GLY A 97 -10.93 0.55 16.08
CA GLY A 97 -11.27 1.52 17.11
C GLY A 97 -11.85 0.92 18.40
N LYS A 98 -12.13 -0.39 18.45
CA LYS A 98 -12.52 -1.07 19.69
C LYS A 98 -11.31 -1.12 20.64
N PRO A 99 -11.44 -0.74 21.94
CA PRO A 99 -10.31 -0.64 22.85
C PRO A 99 -9.39 -1.88 22.85
N GLY A 100 -9.95 -3.08 22.96
CA GLY A 100 -9.17 -4.32 22.97
C GLY A 100 -8.42 -4.63 21.67
N ARG A 101 -8.83 -4.06 20.51
CA ARG A 101 -8.16 -4.23 19.21
C ARG A 101 -7.15 -3.11 18.94
N SER A 102 -7.46 -1.89 19.41
CA SER A 102 -6.58 -0.73 19.26
C SER A 102 -5.22 -0.92 19.93
N GLU A 103 -5.18 -1.68 21.03
CA GLU A 103 -3.94 -2.03 21.73
C GLU A 103 -2.95 -2.79 20.86
N SER A 104 -3.45 -3.71 20.02
CA SER A 104 -2.62 -4.48 19.08
C SER A 104 -1.98 -3.59 18.02
N LEU A 105 -2.74 -2.63 17.47
CA LEU A 105 -2.18 -1.63 16.56
C LEU A 105 -1.14 -0.75 17.27
N ARG A 106 -1.43 -0.30 18.50
CA ARG A 106 -0.48 0.51 19.29
C ARG A 106 0.83 -0.24 19.55
N ASN A 107 0.75 -1.52 19.91
CA ASN A 107 1.92 -2.35 20.16
C ASN A 107 2.74 -2.59 18.88
N PHE A 108 2.08 -2.82 17.74
CA PHE A 108 2.75 -2.91 16.45
C PHE A 108 3.44 -1.59 16.06
N MET A 109 2.79 -0.44 16.25
CA MET A 109 3.41 0.88 16.02
C MET A 109 4.65 1.09 16.89
N LYS A 110 4.61 0.71 18.17
CA LYS A 110 5.77 0.74 19.05
C LYS A 110 6.89 -0.18 18.54
N TYR A 111 6.53 -1.37 18.06
CA TYR A 111 7.50 -2.34 17.52
C TYR A 111 8.25 -1.78 16.30
N ILE A 112 7.55 -1.25 15.30
CA ILE A 112 8.20 -0.71 14.09
C ILE A 112 8.97 0.58 14.36
N SER A 113 8.55 1.38 15.36
CA SER A 113 9.29 2.60 15.73
C SER A 113 10.69 2.36 16.28
N GLN A 114 10.99 1.11 16.68
CA GLN A 114 12.31 0.69 17.16
C GLN A 114 13.21 0.18 16.03
N LYS A 115 12.72 0.15 14.79
CA LYS A 115 13.44 -0.38 13.63
C LYS A 115 13.98 0.78 12.80
N GLU A 116 15.26 0.70 12.43
CA GLU A 116 15.92 1.72 11.61
C GLU A 116 15.42 1.67 10.15
N GLY A 117 15.43 2.79 9.43
CA GLY A 117 15.11 2.81 8.01
C GLY A 117 13.63 2.55 7.67
N VAL A 118 12.72 2.54 8.64
CA VAL A 118 11.28 2.43 8.40
C VAL A 118 10.69 3.80 8.07
N TRP A 119 10.02 3.89 6.91
CA TRP A 119 9.26 5.07 6.52
C TRP A 119 7.76 4.85 6.73
N VAL A 120 7.19 5.49 7.76
CA VAL A 120 5.73 5.55 7.96
C VAL A 120 5.18 6.71 7.13
N ALA A 121 4.43 6.39 6.07
CA ALA A 121 4.05 7.34 5.04
C ALA A 121 2.56 7.29 4.71
N SER A 122 2.00 8.40 4.24
CA SER A 122 0.73 8.35 3.53
C SER A 122 0.94 7.78 2.13
N ARG A 123 -0.09 7.15 1.54
CA ARG A 123 -0.04 6.69 0.14
C ARG A 123 0.25 7.81 -0.85
N ARG A 124 -0.21 9.03 -0.55
CA ARG A 124 0.09 10.23 -1.34
C ARG A 124 1.59 10.51 -1.35
N ASP A 125 2.25 10.41 -0.20
CA ASP A 125 3.70 10.67 -0.11
C ASP A 125 4.50 9.58 -0.84
N ILE A 126 4.10 8.31 -0.72
CA ILE A 126 4.68 7.20 -1.49
C ILE A 126 4.53 7.45 -2.99
N ALA A 127 3.34 7.85 -3.45
CA ALA A 127 3.09 8.11 -4.85
C ALA A 127 3.91 9.29 -5.39
N HIS A 128 4.05 10.39 -4.62
CA HIS A 128 4.93 11.50 -5.01
C HIS A 128 6.40 11.08 -5.04
N HIS A 129 6.86 10.36 -4.02
CA HIS A 129 8.23 9.85 -3.96
C HIS A 129 8.54 8.96 -5.17
N TYR A 130 7.64 8.01 -5.49
CA TYR A 130 7.83 7.09 -6.60
C TYR A 130 7.82 7.82 -7.95
N ARG A 131 6.90 8.77 -8.16
CA ARG A 131 6.84 9.56 -9.39
C ARG A 131 8.09 10.41 -9.63
N ASN A 132 8.69 10.92 -8.57
CA ASN A 132 9.90 11.74 -8.66
C ASN A 132 11.16 10.88 -8.85
N THR A 133 11.23 9.73 -8.17
CA THR A 133 12.43 8.86 -8.16
C THR A 133 12.45 7.90 -9.34
N PHE A 134 11.26 7.43 -9.74
CA PHE A 134 11.03 6.47 -10.81
C PHE A 134 9.92 6.99 -11.75
N PRO A 135 10.18 8.07 -12.51
CA PRO A 135 9.19 8.67 -13.40
C PRO A 135 8.66 7.65 -14.40
N TYR A 136 7.40 7.85 -14.83
CA TYR A 136 6.77 6.97 -15.80
C TYR A 136 7.56 6.93 -17.11
N ARG A 137 7.67 5.72 -17.67
CA ARG A 137 8.24 5.46 -18.99
C ARG A 137 7.35 4.44 -19.70
N PRO A 138 6.87 4.73 -20.92
CA PRO A 138 6.03 3.80 -21.67
C PRO A 138 6.64 2.39 -21.76
N GLY A 139 5.83 1.37 -21.47
CA GLY A 139 6.25 -0.03 -21.47
C GLY A 139 7.15 -0.47 -20.31
N SER A 140 7.47 0.42 -19.34
CA SER A 140 8.30 0.09 -18.17
C SER A 140 7.44 -0.02 -16.90
N LYS A 141 7.43 -1.21 -16.27
CA LYS A 141 6.74 -1.44 -14.99
C LYS A 141 7.38 -0.65 -13.84
N THR A 142 8.70 -0.46 -13.85
CA THR A 142 9.42 0.23 -12.77
C THR A 142 9.59 1.72 -13.02
N GLY A 143 9.38 2.20 -14.25
CA GLY A 143 9.75 3.57 -14.62
C GLY A 143 11.26 3.81 -14.60
N GLY A 144 11.67 5.06 -14.37
CA GLY A 144 13.07 5.47 -14.27
C GLY A 144 13.66 6.02 -15.59
N SER A 145 14.93 6.44 -15.53
CA SER A 145 15.74 6.80 -16.71
C SER A 145 16.04 5.59 -17.58
#